data_AF-A0A0F9FHH5-F1
#
_entry.id   AF-A0A0F9FHH5-F1
#
_cell.length_a   1.000
_cell.length_b   1.000
_cell.length_c   1.000
_cell.angle_alpha   90.00
_cell.angle_beta   90.00
_cell.angle_gamma   90.00
#
_symmetry.space_group_name_H-M   'P 1'
#
loop_
_entity.id
_entity.type
_entity.pdbx_description
1 polymer ?
#
loop_
_entity_poly.entity_id
_entity_poly.type
_entity_poly.pdbx_seq_one_letter_code
_entity_poly.pdbx_strand_id
1 'polypeptide(L)' 'ANLTGLRPAKNVHQVRWQLPDVDYVLGGSLGGNKNPSQIRDAQTGAIIR' A
#
# COMPACT_ATOMS: atom_id res chain seq x y z
N ALA A 1 1.84 -0.15 2.96
CA ALA A 1 3.28 -0.29 3.27
C ALA A 1 3.43 -1.45 4.24
N ASN A 2 4.23 -2.44 3.89
CA ASN A 2 4.46 -3.66 4.68
C ASN A 2 5.70 -4.38 4.15
N LEU A 3 6.28 -5.24 4.98
CA LEU A 3 7.24 -6.25 4.53
C LEU A 3 6.50 -7.34 3.73
N THR A 4 7.21 -7.97 2.79
CA THR A 4 6.68 -9.06 1.97
C THR A 4 6.10 -10.18 2.84
N GLY A 5 4.88 -10.61 2.51
CA GLY A 5 4.15 -11.66 3.26
C GLY A 5 3.33 -11.16 4.45
N LEU A 6 3.52 -9.92 4.92
CA LEU A 6 2.70 -9.34 5.98
C LEU A 6 1.46 -8.62 5.41
N ARG A 7 0.45 -8.45 6.27
CA ARG A 7 -0.73 -7.65 5.93
C ARG A 7 -0.36 -6.17 5.82
N PRO A 8 -0.94 -5.43 4.85
CA PRO A 8 -0.64 -4.02 4.66
C PRO A 8 -1.03 -3.17 5.87
N ALA A 9 -0.13 -2.28 6.30
CA ALA A 9 -0.45 -1.24 7.28
C ALA A 9 -1.49 -0.26 6.73
N LYS A 10 -2.44 0.12 7.57
CA LYS A 10 -3.60 0.99 7.26
C LYS A 10 -3.56 2.34 7.98
N ASN A 11 -2.59 2.56 8.87
CA ASN A 11 -2.38 3.83 9.55
C ASN A 11 -0.90 4.00 9.91
N VAL A 12 -0.52 5.21 10.31
CA VAL A 12 0.87 5.59 10.61
C VAL A 12 1.48 4.75 11.73
N HIS A 13 0.70 4.40 12.77
CA HIS A 13 1.20 3.57 13.87
C HIS A 13 1.60 2.17 13.40
N GLN A 14 0.78 1.55 12.54
CA GLN A 14 1.09 0.25 11.95
C GLN A 14 2.31 0.32 11.03
N VAL A 15 2.49 1.42 10.29
CA VAL A 15 3.71 1.62 9.48
C VAL A 15 4.94 1.67 10.37
N ARG A 16 4.94 2.48 11.43
CA ARG A 16 6.08 2.61 12.35
C ARG A 16 6.42 1.30 13.06
N TRP A 17 5.43 0.47 13.38
CA TRP A 17 5.67 -0.85 13.98
C TRP A 17 6.22 -1.88 12.99
N GLN A 18 5.72 -1.92 11.76
CA GLN A 18 6.15 -2.92 10.77
C GLN A 18 7.45 -2.54 10.06
N LEU A 19 7.76 -1.24 9.99
CA LEU A 19 8.84 -0.67 9.20
C LEU A 19 9.59 0.39 10.06
N PRO A 20 10.34 -0.04 11.09
CA PRO A 20 10.97 0.87 12.05
C PRO A 20 12.03 1.78 11.39
N ASP A 21 12.74 1.27 10.39
CA ASP A 21 13.89 1.94 9.75
C ASP A 21 13.51 2.89 8.60
N VAL A 22 12.22 3.20 8.43
CA VAL A 22 11.78 4.15 7.40
C VAL A 22 12.03 5.58 7.87
N ASP A 23 12.83 6.32 7.09
CA ASP A 23 13.24 7.70 7.39
C ASP A 23 12.05 8.63 7.62
N TYR A 24 10.99 8.50 6.80
CA TYR A 24 9.85 9.41 6.84
C TYR A 24 8.52 8.71 6.58
N VAL A 25 7.51 9.07 7.37
CA VAL A 25 6.12 8.62 7.20
C VAL A 25 5.22 9.85 7.15
N LEU A 26 4.63 10.12 5.99
CA LEU A 26 3.64 11.19 5.83
C LEU A 26 2.27 10.71 6.35
N GLY A 27 1.71 11.43 7.33
CA GLY A 27 0.40 11.12 7.89
C GLY A 27 -0.76 11.53 7.00
N GLY A 28 -1.82 10.72 6.99
CA GLY A 28 -3.06 10.98 6.27
C GLY A 28 -4.11 9.90 6.49
N SER A 29 -5.38 10.24 6.27
CA SER A 29 -6.50 9.30 6.38
C SER A 29 -6.67 8.49 5.09
N LEU A 30 -7.13 7.24 5.22
CA LEU A 30 -7.48 6.40 4.07
C LEU A 30 -8.79 6.86 3.44
N GLY A 31 -8.87 6.84 2.11
CA GLY A 31 -10.09 7.14 1.34
C GLY A 31 -11.15 6.03 1.32
N GLY A 32 -10.97 4.94 2.06
CA GLY A 32 -11.99 3.89 2.24
C GLY A 32 -12.09 2.83 1.14
N ASN A 33 -11.31 2.91 0.05
CA ASN A 33 -11.28 1.84 -0.96
C ASN A 33 -10.76 0.53 -0.34
N LYS A 34 -11.57 -0.53 -0.43
CA LYS A 34 -11.25 -1.86 0.14
C LYS A 34 -10.57 -2.78 -0.87
N ASN A 35 -10.75 -2.50 -2.16
CA ASN A 35 -10.21 -3.32 -3.22
C ASN A 35 -8.84 -2.80 -3.65
N PRO A 36 -7.91 -3.71 -3.99
CA PRO A 36 -6.67 -3.33 -4.63
C PRO A 36 -6.91 -2.53 -5.93
N SER A 37 -5.99 -1.63 -6.29
CA SER A 37 -6.09 -0.85 -7.53
C SER A 37 -6.02 -1.73 -8.78
N GLN A 38 -6.71 -1.34 -9.85
CA GLN A 38 -6.55 -2.03 -11.13
C GLN A 38 -5.17 -1.75 -11.73
N ILE A 39 -4.53 -2.76 -12.33
CA ILE A 39 -3.32 -2.64 -13.13
C ILE A 39 -3.67 -3.04 -14.57
N ARG A 40 -3.32 -2.16 -15.51
CA ARG A 40 -3.47 -2.41 -16.94
C ARG A 40 -2.10 -2.42 -17.61
N ASP A 41 -1.93 -3.32 -18.57
CA ASP A 41 -0.82 -3.30 -19.51
C ASP A 41 -0.98 -2.09 -20.45
N ALA A 42 0.02 -1.21 -20.50
CA ALA A 42 -0.05 0.00 -21.30
C ALA A 42 0.11 -0.25 -22.82
N GLN A 43 0.73 -1.35 -23.22
CA GLN A 43 0.92 -1.73 -24.62
C GLN A 43 -0.30 -2.44 -25.20
N THR A 44 -0.90 -3.34 -24.41
CA THR A 44 -1.97 -4.24 -24.88
C THR A 44 -3.35 -3.87 -24.36
N GLY A 45 -3.44 -3.05 -23.30
CA GLY A 45 -4.68 -2.74 -22.62
C GLY A 45 -5.22 -3.87 -21.74
N ALA A 46 -4.52 -5.01 -21.65
CA ALA A 46 -4.93 -6.15 -20.84
C ALA A 46 -5.00 -5.78 -19.36
N ILE A 47 -6.02 -6.30 -18.65
CA ILE A 47 -6.15 -6.13 -17.21
C ILE A 47 -5.33 -7.23 -16.53
N ILE A 48 -4.29 -6.83 -15.80
CA ILE A 48 -3.40 -7.74 -15.07
C ILE A 48 -3.95 -7.99 -13.66
N ARG A 49 -4.57 -6.96 -13.08
CA ARG A 49 -5.16 -6.98 -11.74
C ARG A 49 -6.25 -5.94 -11.61
#